data_AF-A0AA90NTG5-F1
#
_entry.id   AF-A0AA90NTG5-F1
#
_cell.length_a   1.000
_cell.length_b   1.000
_cell.length_c   1.000
_cell.angle_alpha   90.00
_cell.angle_beta   90.00
_cell.angle_gamma   90.00
#
_symmetry.space_group_name_H-M   'P 1'
#
loop_
_entity.id
_entity.type
_entity.pdbx_description
1 polymer ?
#
loop_
_entity_poly.entity_id
_entity_poly.type
_entity_poly.pdbx_seq_one_letter_code
_entity_poly.pdbx_strand_id
1 'polypeptide(L)'
;MIWLIGCLAFFTGGACGLLIYHVFSGGNALNSKLADQLDGVRRDYTEYQDKVNDHFTTTAHLINKMTDTYKNIHEHMAEGAESLCHNEQVEACLTDALLSSNTLLSEQDRPIKRRNSTDSPLEQPKDYALKTKPKETGMLSEEFGLKKDLENNES
;
A
#
# COMPACT_ATOMS: atom_id res chain seq x y z
N MET A 1 39.15 -56.21 49.58
CA MET A 1 37.69 -56.11 49.37
C MET A 1 37.25 -54.73 48.88
N ILE A 2 37.69 -53.63 49.52
CA ILE A 2 37.32 -52.24 49.12
C ILE A 2 37.74 -51.89 47.68
N TRP A 3 38.90 -52.38 47.21
CA TRP A 3 39.37 -52.10 45.85
C TRP A 3 38.50 -52.73 44.75
N LEU A 4 37.92 -53.91 44.99
CA LEU A 4 37.01 -54.58 44.05
C LEU A 4 35.68 -53.82 43.86
N ILE A 5 35.15 -53.24 44.94
CA ILE A 5 33.92 -52.43 44.88
C ILE A 5 34.15 -51.17 44.04
N GLY A 6 35.34 -50.57 44.14
CA GLY A 6 35.74 -49.40 43.35
C GLY A 6 35.86 -49.72 41.86
N CYS A 7 36.49 -50.85 41.50
CA CYS A 7 36.58 -51.29 40.11
C CYS A 7 35.21 -51.56 39.49
N LEU A 8 34.29 -52.18 40.25
CA LEU A 8 32.94 -52.48 39.75
C LEU A 8 32.11 -51.21 39.54
N ALA A 9 32.19 -50.26 40.47
CA ALA A 9 31.52 -48.96 40.34
C ALA A 9 32.05 -48.16 39.15
N PHE A 10 33.37 -48.19 38.90
CA PHE A 10 33.99 -47.49 37.77
C PHE A 10 33.53 -48.04 36.42
N PHE A 11 33.47 -49.38 36.28
CA PHE A 11 32.98 -49.99 35.04
C PHE A 11 31.49 -49.70 34.81
N THR A 12 30.68 -49.78 35.86
CA THR A 12 29.24 -49.51 35.76
C THR A 12 28.98 -48.04 35.43
N GLY A 13 29.69 -47.13 36.09
CA GLY A 13 29.61 -45.69 35.83
C GLY A 13 30.13 -45.32 34.45
N GLY A 14 31.23 -45.94 33.98
CA GLY A 14 31.78 -45.74 32.64
C GLY A 14 30.83 -46.21 31.54
N ALA A 15 30.21 -47.38 31.70
CA ALA A 15 29.22 -47.88 30.77
C ALA A 15 27.97 -46.98 30.73
N CYS A 16 27.43 -46.58 31.88
CA CYS A 16 26.32 -45.63 31.95
C CYS A 16 26.69 -44.26 31.37
N GLY A 17 27.88 -43.76 31.67
CA GLY A 17 28.38 -42.48 31.16
C GLY A 17 28.51 -42.48 29.64
N LEU A 18 29.02 -43.56 29.05
CA LEU A 18 29.09 -43.72 27.59
C LEU A 18 27.71 -43.84 26.95
N LEU A 19 26.76 -44.54 27.58
CA LEU A 19 25.38 -44.61 27.09
C LEU A 19 24.71 -43.24 27.11
N ILE A 20 24.85 -42.48 28.20
CA ILE A 20 24.30 -41.13 28.32
C ILE A 20 24.96 -40.20 27.30
N TYR A 21 26.28 -40.26 27.14
CA TYR A 21 27.02 -39.49 26.14
C TYR A 21 26.56 -39.81 24.72
N HIS A 22 26.38 -41.09 24.38
CA HIS A 22 25.94 -41.50 23.05
C HIS A 22 24.51 -41.02 22.74
N VAL A 23 23.60 -41.05 23.73
CA VAL A 23 22.24 -40.53 23.56
C VAL A 23 22.23 -39.00 23.45
N PHE A 24 23.03 -38.30 24.25
CA PHE A 24 23.07 -36.84 24.24
C PHE A 24 23.82 -36.26 23.03
N SER A 25 24.84 -36.97 22.54
CA SER A 25 25.60 -36.59 21.33
C SER A 25 24.76 -36.66 20.05
N GLY A 26 23.59 -37.33 20.08
CA GLY A 26 22.60 -37.29 19.00
C GLY A 26 21.85 -35.95 18.88
N GLY A 27 22.00 -35.03 19.83
CA GLY A 27 21.34 -33.73 19.86
C GLY A 27 21.77 -32.75 18.75
N ASN A 28 22.86 -33.03 18.03
CA ASN A 28 23.34 -32.17 16.94
C ASN A 28 22.36 -32.16 15.75
N ALA A 29 21.57 -33.22 15.56
CA ALA A 29 20.54 -33.28 14.51
C ALA A 29 19.30 -32.42 14.80
N LEU A 30 19.04 -32.05 16.06
CA LEU A 30 17.97 -31.09 16.39
C LEU A 30 18.38 -29.66 16.08
N ASN A 31 19.65 -29.32 16.36
CA ASN A 31 20.18 -28.00 16.03
C ASN A 31 20.24 -27.78 14.52
N SER A 32 20.58 -28.81 13.73
CA SER A 32 20.53 -28.71 12.25
C SER A 32 19.11 -28.48 11.74
N LYS A 33 18.10 -29.18 12.29
CA LYS A 33 16.69 -28.95 11.92
C LYS A 33 16.18 -27.55 12.26
N LEU A 34 16.72 -26.94 13.32
CA LEU A 34 16.36 -25.58 13.71
C LEU A 34 17.03 -24.54 12.80
N ALA A 35 18.27 -24.80 12.39
CA ALA A 35 18.98 -24.01 11.38
C ALA A 35 18.26 -24.10 10.01
N ASP A 36 17.89 -25.29 9.57
CA ASP A 36 17.16 -25.51 8.32
C ASP A 36 15.81 -24.76 8.29
N GLN A 37 15.11 -24.70 9.43
CA GLN A 37 13.85 -23.95 9.53
C GLN A 37 14.06 -22.43 9.43
N LEU A 38 15.12 -21.90 10.03
CA LEU A 38 15.47 -20.49 9.90
C LEU A 38 15.86 -20.14 8.46
N ASP A 39 16.63 -21.01 7.80
CA ASP A 39 17.03 -20.82 6.41
C ASP A 39 15.82 -20.88 5.47
N GLY A 40 14.86 -21.78 5.72
CA GLY A 40 13.60 -21.84 4.97
C GLY A 40 12.81 -20.53 5.03
N VAL A 41 12.57 -20.00 6.24
CA VAL A 41 11.83 -18.74 6.43
C VAL A 41 12.56 -17.56 5.79
N ARG A 42 13.90 -17.51 5.91
CA ARG A 42 14.70 -16.48 5.25
C ARG A 42 14.58 -16.55 3.74
N ARG A 43 14.60 -17.74 3.17
CA ARG A 43 14.46 -17.97 1.73
C ARG A 43 13.10 -17.49 1.23
N ASP A 44 12.03 -17.82 1.95
CA ASP A 44 10.67 -17.41 1.60
C ASP A 44 10.50 -15.89 1.66
N TYR A 45 11.13 -15.23 2.64
CA TYR A 45 11.11 -13.77 2.75
C TYR A 45 11.85 -13.11 1.59
N THR A 46 13.04 -13.61 1.21
CA THR A 46 13.76 -13.11 0.05
C THR A 46 12.97 -13.34 -1.24
N GLU A 47 12.37 -14.52 -1.42
CA GLU A 47 11.53 -14.81 -2.59
C GLU A 47 10.30 -13.88 -2.66
N TYR A 48 9.70 -13.53 -1.52
CA TYR A 48 8.62 -12.55 -1.46
C TYR A 48 9.10 -11.15 -1.87
N GLN A 49 10.25 -10.70 -1.34
CA GLN A 49 10.82 -9.41 -1.73
C GLN A 49 11.11 -9.33 -3.23
N ASP A 50 11.65 -10.40 -3.82
CA ASP A 50 11.93 -10.48 -5.24
C ASP A 50 10.63 -10.41 -6.07
N LYS A 51 9.58 -11.16 -5.68
CA LYS A 51 8.26 -11.11 -6.34
C LYS A 51 7.64 -9.72 -6.30
N VAL A 52 7.75 -9.03 -5.16
CA VAL A 52 7.22 -7.66 -5.03
C VAL A 52 7.98 -6.70 -5.94
N ASN A 53 9.31 -6.81 -6.00
CA ASN A 53 10.12 -5.97 -6.87
C ASN A 53 9.81 -6.20 -8.36
N ASP A 54 9.63 -7.46 -8.77
CA ASP A 54 9.22 -7.81 -10.13
C ASP A 54 7.82 -7.27 -10.46
N HIS A 55 6.88 -7.35 -9.51
CA HIS A 55 5.54 -6.78 -9.66
C HIS A 55 5.56 -5.26 -9.85
N PHE A 56 6.36 -4.54 -9.06
CA PHE A 56 6.50 -3.08 -9.21
C PHE A 56 7.19 -2.69 -10.52
N THR A 57 8.19 -3.44 -10.95
CA THR A 57 8.87 -3.22 -12.24
C THR A 57 7.89 -3.41 -13.40
N THR A 58 7.14 -4.51 -13.38
CA THR A 58 6.11 -4.82 -14.38
C THR A 58 5.00 -3.77 -14.38
N THR A 59 4.55 -3.35 -13.20
CA THR A 59 3.50 -2.33 -13.05
C THR A 59 3.97 -0.97 -13.55
N ALA A 60 5.20 -0.56 -13.26
CA ALA A 60 5.76 0.68 -13.77
C ALA A 60 5.81 0.67 -15.31
N HIS A 61 6.19 -0.44 -15.93
CA HIS A 61 6.15 -0.57 -17.38
C HIS A 61 4.71 -0.47 -17.93
N LEU A 62 3.74 -1.09 -17.27
CA LEU A 62 2.35 -1.05 -17.70
C LEU A 62 1.72 0.34 -17.54
N ILE A 63 2.02 1.05 -16.45
CA ILE A 63 1.59 2.44 -16.21
C ILE A 63 2.16 3.39 -17.26
N ASN A 64 3.43 3.21 -17.65
CA ASN A 64 4.01 4.01 -18.75
C ASN A 64 3.25 3.78 -20.05
N LYS A 65 3.00 2.52 -20.43
CA LYS A 65 2.20 2.19 -21.62
C LYS A 65 0.78 2.78 -21.56
N MET A 66 0.15 2.76 -20.38
CA MET A 66 -1.14 3.39 -20.17
C MET A 66 -1.06 4.90 -20.35
N THR A 67 0.00 5.55 -19.84
CA THR A 67 0.21 7.00 -19.98
C THR A 67 0.37 7.40 -21.45
N ASP A 68 1.11 6.61 -22.23
CA ASP A 68 1.23 6.84 -23.68
C ASP A 68 -0.12 6.66 -24.39
N THR A 69 -0.89 5.64 -24.00
CA THR A 69 -2.25 5.42 -24.52
C THR A 69 -3.18 6.58 -24.16
N TYR A 70 -3.10 7.09 -22.93
CA TYR A 70 -3.87 8.25 -22.46
C TYR A 70 -3.54 9.51 -23.25
N LYS A 71 -2.25 9.78 -23.49
CA LYS A 71 -1.82 10.91 -24.34
C LYS A 71 -2.38 10.79 -25.75
N ASN A 72 -2.30 9.62 -26.35
CA ASN A 72 -2.81 9.40 -27.70
C ASN A 72 -4.32 9.60 -27.80
N ILE A 73 -5.10 9.13 -26.81
CA ILE A 73 -6.54 9.39 -26.73
C ILE A 73 -6.81 10.89 -26.62
N HIS A 74 -6.05 11.61 -25.80
CA HIS A 74 -6.22 13.04 -25.65
C HIS A 74 -5.90 13.80 -26.95
N GLU A 75 -4.85 13.40 -27.66
CA GLU A 75 -4.49 13.98 -28.95
C GLU A 75 -5.57 13.70 -30.00
N HIS A 76 -6.08 12.47 -30.07
CA HIS A 76 -7.19 12.11 -30.95
C HIS A 76 -8.49 12.88 -30.60
N MET A 77 -8.74 13.14 -29.32
CA MET A 77 -9.88 13.96 -28.88
C MET A 77 -9.71 15.42 -29.30
N ALA A 78 -8.49 15.96 -29.22
CA ALA A 78 -8.19 17.32 -29.67
C ALA A 78 -8.34 17.45 -31.19
N GLU A 79 -7.75 16.52 -31.96
CA GLU A 79 -7.88 16.46 -33.42
C GLU A 79 -9.33 16.25 -33.85
N GLY A 80 -10.08 15.37 -33.18
CA GLY A 80 -11.50 15.15 -33.42
C GLY A 80 -12.35 16.39 -33.10
N ALA A 81 -12.05 17.08 -32.00
CA ALA A 81 -12.71 18.33 -31.67
C ALA A 81 -12.44 19.41 -32.72
N GLU A 82 -11.18 19.55 -33.18
CA GLU A 82 -10.82 20.48 -34.25
C GLU A 82 -11.54 20.11 -35.56
N SER A 83 -11.44 18.86 -36.01
CA SER A 83 -12.05 18.40 -37.26
C SER A 83 -13.58 18.51 -37.25
N LEU A 84 -14.24 18.28 -36.11
CA LEU A 84 -15.70 18.34 -36.00
C LEU A 84 -16.21 19.78 -35.78
N CYS A 85 -15.45 20.62 -35.09
CA CYS A 85 -15.79 22.04 -34.89
C CYS A 85 -15.42 22.92 -36.09
N HIS A 86 -14.46 22.52 -36.94
CA HIS A 86 -14.10 23.22 -38.17
C HIS A 86 -15.11 23.00 -39.32
N ASN A 87 -16.37 22.80 -38.98
CA ASN A 87 -17.44 23.07 -39.93
C ASN A 87 -17.47 24.60 -40.13
N GLU A 88 -17.19 25.06 -41.34
CA GLU A 88 -17.27 26.47 -41.76
C GLU A 88 -18.57 27.16 -41.26
N GLN A 89 -19.64 26.38 -41.16
CA GLN A 89 -20.95 26.80 -40.64
C GLN A 89 -20.98 27.07 -39.13
N VAL A 90 -20.20 26.33 -38.33
CA VAL A 90 -20.06 26.52 -36.88
C VAL A 90 -19.14 27.70 -36.59
N GLU A 91 -18.01 27.83 -37.30
CA GLU A 91 -17.12 29.00 -37.22
C GLU A 91 -17.85 30.29 -37.61
N ALA A 92 -18.62 30.28 -38.71
CA ALA A 92 -19.45 31.41 -39.12
C ALA A 92 -20.54 31.74 -38.08
N CYS A 93 -21.20 30.74 -37.51
CA CYS A 93 -22.21 30.93 -36.47
C CYS A 93 -21.60 31.47 -35.16
N LEU A 94 -20.42 30.99 -34.75
CA LEU A 94 -19.73 31.45 -33.55
C LEU A 94 -19.20 32.88 -33.73
N THR A 95 -18.63 33.21 -34.88
CA THR A 95 -18.16 34.57 -35.18
C THR A 95 -19.33 35.56 -35.24
N ASP A 96 -20.45 35.19 -35.85
CA ASP A 96 -21.69 36.00 -35.86
C ASP A 96 -22.30 36.15 -34.46
N ALA A 97 -22.32 35.07 -33.66
CA ALA A 97 -22.77 35.11 -32.26
C ALA A 97 -21.86 35.95 -31.35
N LEU A 98 -20.54 35.95 -31.57
CA LEU A 98 -19.59 36.79 -30.85
C LEU A 98 -19.70 38.26 -31.26
N LEU A 99 -19.90 38.55 -32.56
CA LEU A 99 -20.19 39.91 -33.02
C LEU A 99 -21.50 40.43 -32.42
N SER A 100 -22.56 39.62 -32.46
CA SER A 100 -23.87 39.92 -31.87
C SER A 100 -23.84 40.05 -30.34
N SER A 101 -23.02 39.26 -29.65
CA SER A 101 -22.82 39.41 -28.20
C SER A 101 -22.04 40.68 -27.85
N ASN A 102 -21.04 41.07 -28.65
CA ASN A 102 -20.30 42.32 -28.43
C ASN A 102 -21.17 43.57 -28.67
N THR A 103 -22.13 43.50 -29.60
CA THR A 103 -23.10 44.59 -29.80
C THR A 103 -24.13 44.64 -28.67
N LEU A 104 -24.57 43.50 -28.11
CA LEU A 104 -25.45 43.46 -26.94
C LEU A 104 -24.76 43.87 -25.63
N LEU A 105 -23.46 43.60 -25.47
CA LEU A 105 -22.68 44.02 -24.30
C LEU A 105 -22.33 45.52 -24.33
N SER A 106 -22.34 46.15 -25.50
CA SER A 106 -22.08 47.60 -25.64
C SER A 106 -23.31 48.46 -25.36
N GLU A 107 -24.53 47.89 -25.38
CA GLU A 107 -25.79 48.61 -25.07
C GLU A 107 -26.17 48.52 -23.57
N GLN A 108 -25.65 47.56 -22.82
CA GLN A 108 -26.07 47.36 -21.41
C GLN A 108 -25.04 47.88 -20.41
N ASP A 109 -25.01 49.20 -20.26
CA ASP A 109 -24.43 49.91 -19.10
C ASP A 109 -25.31 49.70 -17.83
N ARG A 110 -25.52 48.43 -17.45
CA ARG A 110 -26.05 48.05 -16.14
C ARG A 110 -25.00 47.23 -15.40
N PRO A 111 -24.58 47.63 -14.19
CA PRO A 111 -23.53 46.93 -13.46
C PRO A 111 -24.00 45.53 -13.09
N ILE A 112 -23.46 44.52 -13.78
CA ILE A 112 -23.53 43.12 -13.36
C ILE A 112 -22.72 43.04 -12.08
N LYS A 113 -23.42 42.87 -10.95
CA LYS A 113 -22.84 42.56 -9.65
C LYS A 113 -22.10 41.23 -9.78
N ARG A 114 -20.81 41.29 -10.14
CA ARG A 114 -19.90 40.14 -10.01
C ARG A 114 -20.01 39.67 -8.57
N ARG A 115 -20.48 38.45 -8.40
CA ARG A 115 -20.45 37.77 -7.12
C ARG A 115 -18.98 37.52 -6.83
N ASN A 116 -18.35 38.46 -6.13
CA ASN A 116 -17.06 38.27 -5.51
C ASN A 116 -17.26 37.20 -4.43
N SER A 117 -17.18 35.93 -4.81
CA SER A 117 -16.88 34.85 -3.88
C SER A 117 -15.39 34.96 -3.58
N THR A 118 -15.10 35.72 -2.53
CA THR A 118 -13.81 35.76 -1.85
C THR A 118 -13.38 34.34 -1.51
N ASP A 119 -12.24 33.94 -2.08
CA ASP A 119 -11.23 33.09 -1.45
C ASP A 119 -11.75 31.90 -0.64
N SER A 120 -12.14 30.83 -1.32
CA SER A 120 -12.05 29.49 -0.74
C SER A 120 -11.17 28.68 -1.68
N PRO A 121 -9.96 28.25 -1.22
CA PRO A 121 -9.15 27.33 -1.99
C PRO A 121 -10.02 26.12 -2.36
N LEU A 122 -9.99 25.71 -3.62
CA LEU A 122 -10.56 24.43 -4.06
C LEU A 122 -9.78 23.31 -3.36
N GLU A 123 -10.18 22.99 -2.13
CA GLU A 123 -9.58 21.88 -1.40
C GLU A 123 -9.98 20.57 -2.09
N GLN A 124 -8.95 19.77 -2.42
CA GLN A 124 -9.14 18.40 -2.86
C GLN A 124 -10.03 17.64 -1.87
N PRO A 125 -10.90 16.74 -2.36
CA PRO A 125 -11.70 15.89 -1.49
C PRO A 125 -10.78 15.16 -0.51
N LYS A 126 -10.96 15.44 0.78
CA LYS A 126 -10.18 14.82 1.85
C LYS A 126 -10.74 13.42 2.08
N ASP A 127 -10.29 12.46 1.27
CA ASP A 127 -10.65 11.04 1.35
C ASP A 127 -9.98 10.30 2.54
N TYR A 128 -9.40 11.04 3.49
CA TYR A 128 -8.87 10.47 4.73
C TYR A 128 -9.89 10.68 5.84
N ALA A 129 -10.39 9.57 6.41
CA ALA A 129 -11.31 9.58 7.53
C ALA A 129 -10.81 10.48 8.67
N LEU A 130 -11.50 11.61 8.87
CA LEU A 130 -11.18 12.58 9.90
C LEU A 130 -11.45 11.96 11.28
N LYS A 131 -10.47 12.06 12.18
CA LYS A 131 -10.67 11.77 13.60
C LYS A 131 -11.63 12.82 14.15
N THR A 132 -12.81 12.41 14.62
CA THR A 132 -13.82 13.35 15.15
C THR A 132 -13.39 13.90 16.50
N LYS A 133 -12.55 13.16 17.23
CA LYS A 133 -11.89 13.59 18.48
C LYS A 133 -10.38 13.28 18.45
N PRO A 134 -9.53 14.09 19.11
CA PRO A 134 -8.07 13.92 19.07
C PRO A 134 -7.58 12.58 19.64
N LYS A 135 -8.39 11.93 20.50
CA LYS A 135 -8.08 10.62 21.12
C LYS A 135 -8.81 9.45 20.45
N GLU A 136 -9.46 9.69 19.31
CA GLU A 136 -10.18 8.65 18.58
C GLU A 136 -9.22 7.82 17.72
N THR A 137 -9.45 6.52 17.74
CA THR A 137 -8.66 5.52 17.03
C THR A 137 -9.06 5.59 15.55
N GLY A 138 -8.07 5.59 14.65
CA GLY A 138 -8.34 5.79 13.22
C GLY A 138 -9.04 4.57 12.59
N MET A 139 -9.71 4.75 11.45
CA MET A 139 -10.37 3.64 10.71
C MET A 139 -9.44 2.48 10.32
N LEU A 140 -8.12 2.70 10.32
CA LEU A 140 -7.10 1.69 10.03
C LEU A 140 -6.34 1.24 11.29
N SER A 141 -6.74 1.69 12.48
CA SER A 141 -6.13 1.20 13.71
C SER A 141 -6.62 -0.21 14.01
N GLU A 142 -5.73 -1.06 14.52
CA GLU A 142 -6.01 -2.45 14.84
C GLU A 142 -7.13 -2.60 15.89
N GLU A 143 -7.40 -1.53 16.64
CA GLU A 143 -8.44 -1.42 17.67
C GLU A 143 -9.78 -0.84 17.15
N PHE A 144 -9.87 -0.48 15.87
CA PHE A 144 -11.10 0.09 15.29
C PHE A 144 -12.22 -0.97 15.24
N GLY A 145 -13.33 -0.69 15.94
CA GLY A 145 -14.45 -1.62 16.06
C GLY A 145 -14.34 -2.64 17.20
N LEU A 146 -13.22 -2.65 17.96
CA LEU A 146 -13.08 -3.45 19.17
C LEU A 146 -13.64 -2.68 20.36
N LYS A 147 -14.89 -2.97 20.74
CA LYS A 147 -15.46 -2.50 22.00
C LYS A 147 -14.77 -3.25 23.14
N LYS A 148 -14.05 -2.53 24.01
CA LYS A 148 -13.54 -3.06 25.27
C LYS A 148 -14.70 -3.33 26.21
N ASP A 149 -15.37 -4.47 26.06
CA ASP A 149 -16.31 -5.00 27.05
C ASP A 149 -15.55 -5.68 28.22
N LEU A 150 -14.46 -5.06 28.69
CA LEU A 150 -13.64 -5.55 29.80
C LEU A 150 -13.45 -4.52 30.91
N GLU A 151 -14.41 -3.59 31.07
CA GLU A 151 -14.47 -2.69 32.24
C GLU A 151 -15.82 -2.84 32.95
N ASN A 152 -16.24 -4.09 33.21
CA ASN A 152 -17.28 -4.38 34.20
C ASN A 152 -17.25 -5.85 34.66
N ASN A 153 -16.09 -6.32 35.11
CA ASN A 153 -16.03 -7.50 35.96
C ASN A 153 -14.74 -7.48 36.79
N GLU A 154 -14.63 -6.49 37.69
CA GLU A 154 -13.81 -6.58 38.90
C GLU A 154 -14.18 -5.41 39.82
N SER A 155 -15.20 -5.64 40.66
CA SER A 155 -15.38 -5.07 42.00
C SER A 155 -16.47 -5.84 42.73
#